data_AF-A0A8J4LXQ2-F1
#
_entry.id   AF-A0A8J4LXQ2-F1
#
_cell.length_a   1.000
_cell.length_b   1.000
_cell.length_c   1.000
_cell.angle_alpha   90.00
_cell.angle_beta   90.00
_cell.angle_gamma   90.00
#
_symmetry.space_group_name_H-M   'P 1'
#
loop_
_entity.id
_entity.type
_entity.pdbx_description
1 polymer ?
#
loop_
_entity_poly.entity_id
_entity_poly.type
_entity_poly.pdbx_seq_one_letter_code
_entity_poly.pdbx_strand_id
1 'polypeptide(L)'
;MCPSARNVGICVPRNMQGEIMSSIPRPANLPGTQNSTSVSQAGCINTNNSTVPPVSRCWPDLGIYLDVAVQGFDIDAFGRATATRYTLYMLRVPYLCERQMTEDCVSQLGPLGCYLFMFPRTPMAAPSGSLRSPSVHTPMML
;
A
#
# COMPACT_ATOMS: atom_id res chain seq x y z
N MET A 1 15.86 5.33 -18.49
CA MET A 1 16.01 4.72 -17.14
C MET A 1 14.79 5.10 -16.33
N CYS A 2 13.78 4.23 -16.24
CA CYS A 2 12.71 4.44 -15.26
C CYS A 2 13.32 4.27 -13.86
N PRO A 3 13.11 5.20 -12.92
CA PRO A 3 13.45 4.92 -11.53
C PRO A 3 12.59 3.71 -11.14
N SER A 4 13.23 2.59 -10.83
CA SER A 4 12.55 1.45 -10.23
C SER A 4 11.83 1.98 -9.00
N ALA A 5 10.51 2.10 -9.10
CA ALA A 5 9.66 2.26 -7.93
C ALA A 5 9.96 1.03 -7.06
N ARG A 6 10.81 1.19 -6.05
CA ARG A 6 10.88 0.18 -4.99
C ARG A 6 9.46 0.12 -4.46
N ASN A 7 8.83 -1.04 -4.57
CA ASN A 7 7.64 -1.34 -3.80
C ASN A 7 8.08 -1.30 -2.33
N VAL A 8 8.06 -0.10 -1.74
CA VAL A 8 8.39 0.08 -0.33
C VAL A 8 7.29 -0.63 0.44
N GLY A 9 7.66 -1.64 1.24
CA GLY A 9 6.73 -2.28 2.16
C GLY A 9 6.32 -1.26 3.22
N ILE A 10 5.20 -0.57 3.03
CA ILE A 10 4.73 0.47 3.94
C ILE A 10 3.61 -0.11 4.78
N CYS A 11 3.72 0.08 6.08
CA CYS A 11 2.77 -0.44 7.05
C CYS A 11 2.18 0.68 7.89
N VAL A 12 0.94 0.46 8.34
CA VAL A 12 0.36 1.28 9.42
C VAL A 12 1.00 0.90 10.77
N PRO A 13 0.87 1.77 11.79
CA PRO A 13 1.24 1.44 13.16
C PRO A 13 0.66 0.11 13.64
N ARG A 14 1.40 -0.56 14.53
CA ARG A 14 1.13 -1.95 14.92
C ARG A 14 -0.20 -2.13 15.66
N ASN A 15 -0.57 -1.18 16.51
CA ASN A 15 -1.89 -1.12 17.17
C ASN A 15 -3.03 -1.18 16.13
N MET A 16 -2.96 -0.34 15.09
CA MET A 16 -3.94 -0.31 14.02
C MET A 16 -3.91 -1.58 13.18
N GLN A 17 -2.74 -2.19 12.93
CA GLN A 17 -2.73 -3.50 12.27
C GLN A 17 -3.53 -4.53 13.08
N GLY A 18 -3.35 -4.56 14.40
CA GLY A 18 -4.12 -5.42 15.29
C GLY A 18 -5.63 -5.15 15.20
N GLU A 19 -6.03 -3.88 15.24
CA GLU A 19 -7.44 -3.47 15.11
C GLU A 19 -8.03 -3.83 13.74
N ILE A 20 -7.31 -3.58 12.65
CA ILE A 20 -7.70 -3.93 11.29
C ILE A 20 -7.88 -5.46 11.18
N MET A 21 -6.93 -6.25 11.67
CA MET A 21 -7.04 -7.71 11.65
C MET A 21 -8.24 -8.21 12.48
N SER A 22 -8.55 -7.56 13.60
CA SER A 22 -9.68 -7.92 14.46
C SER A 22 -11.05 -7.52 13.90
N SER A 23 -11.10 -6.45 13.09
CA SER A 23 -12.34 -5.87 12.58
C SER A 23 -12.74 -6.42 11.22
N ILE A 24 -11.80 -6.95 10.43
CA ILE A 24 -12.11 -7.53 9.12
C ILE A 24 -12.79 -8.91 9.30
N PRO A 25 -14.07 -9.04 8.89
CA PRO A 25 -14.77 -10.31 8.99
C PRO A 25 -14.16 -11.35 8.05
N ARG A 26 -13.94 -12.55 8.59
CA ARG A 26 -13.52 -13.70 7.79
C ARG A 26 -14.68 -14.17 6.88
N PRO A 27 -14.43 -14.46 5.60
CA PRO A 27 -15.43 -15.08 4.73
C PRO A 27 -15.91 -16.43 5.27
N ALA A 28 -17.23 -16.62 5.38
CA ALA A 28 -17.84 -17.79 6.01
C ALA A 28 -17.54 -19.13 5.30
N ASN A 29 -17.13 -19.08 4.03
CA ASN A 29 -16.78 -20.24 3.22
C ASN A 29 -15.35 -20.74 3.44
N LEU A 30 -14.54 -20.06 4.26
CA LEU A 30 -13.15 -20.47 4.54
C LEU A 30 -12.97 -20.84 6.02
N PRO A 31 -12.57 -22.08 6.34
CA PRO A 31 -12.34 -22.50 7.73
C PRO A 31 -11.11 -21.79 8.30
N GLY A 32 -11.02 -21.67 9.62
CA GLY A 32 -9.84 -21.13 10.32
C GLY A 32 -10.12 -19.87 11.15
N THR A 33 -9.05 -19.22 11.59
CA THR A 33 -9.11 -18.08 12.52
C THR A 33 -8.21 -16.96 12.00
N GLN A 34 -8.70 -15.71 12.00
CA GLN A 34 -7.88 -14.53 11.67
C GLN A 34 -6.73 -14.41 12.66
N ASN A 35 -5.51 -14.73 12.24
CA ASN A 35 -4.35 -14.79 13.11
C ASN A 35 -3.09 -14.28 12.41
N SER A 36 -2.37 -13.40 13.11
CA SER A 36 -1.06 -12.91 12.73
C SER A 36 -0.15 -12.88 13.95
N THR A 37 1.15 -13.08 13.73
CA THR A 37 2.12 -13.08 14.82
C THR A 37 3.37 -12.32 14.43
N SER A 38 4.00 -11.69 15.42
CA SER A 38 5.27 -11.02 15.25
C SER A 38 6.44 -12.00 15.31
N VAL A 39 7.47 -11.74 14.51
CA VAL A 39 8.69 -12.54 14.52
C VAL A 39 9.80 -11.79 15.25
N SER A 40 10.57 -12.53 16.07
CA SER A 40 11.75 -11.98 16.71
C SER A 40 12.79 -11.57 15.67
N GLN A 41 13.35 -10.38 15.83
CA GLN A 41 14.43 -9.86 14.98
C GLN A 41 15.79 -9.93 15.67
N ALA A 42 15.97 -10.86 16.62
CA ALA A 42 17.23 -11.04 17.31
C ALA A 42 18.37 -11.31 16.32
N GLY A 43 19.46 -10.54 16.43
CA GLY A 43 20.62 -10.66 15.54
C GLY A 43 20.48 -9.99 14.18
N CYS A 44 19.41 -9.23 13.93
CA CYS A 44 19.30 -8.42 12.73
C CYS A 44 20.36 -7.30 12.70
N ILE A 45 20.74 -6.89 11.50
CA ILE A 45 21.70 -5.81 11.26
C ILE A 45 20.90 -4.52 11.06
N ASN A 46 21.09 -3.55 11.97
CA ASN A 46 20.42 -2.26 11.87
C ASN A 46 21.06 -1.38 10.78
N THR A 47 20.67 -1.63 9.54
CA THR A 47 21.21 -0.92 8.37
C THR A 47 20.18 -0.83 7.26
N ASN A 48 20.19 0.31 6.55
CA ASN A 48 19.43 0.52 5.32
C ASN A 48 20.29 0.24 4.07
N ASN A 49 21.51 -0.30 4.25
CA ASN A 49 22.41 -0.58 3.14
C ASN A 49 21.87 -1.71 2.26
N SER A 50 21.73 -1.42 0.96
CA SER A 50 21.25 -2.38 -0.03
C SER A 50 22.16 -3.60 -0.20
N THR A 51 23.43 -3.54 0.24
CA THR A 51 24.38 -4.65 0.13
C THR A 51 24.15 -5.76 1.17
N VAL A 52 23.43 -5.48 2.27
CA VAL A 52 23.04 -6.51 3.25
C VAL A 52 21.74 -7.16 2.79
N PRO A 53 21.57 -8.50 2.79
CA PRO A 53 20.32 -9.12 2.36
C PRO A 53 19.10 -8.65 3.19
N PRO A 54 17.91 -8.43 2.59
CA PRO A 54 16.71 -8.00 3.30
C PRO A 54 16.38 -8.83 4.55
N VAL A 55 16.55 -10.15 4.49
CA VAL A 55 16.28 -11.09 5.60
C VAL A 55 17.23 -10.91 6.80
N SER A 56 18.37 -10.26 6.61
CA SER A 56 19.36 -10.00 7.67
C SER A 56 19.23 -8.61 8.27
N ARG A 57 18.37 -7.75 7.73
CA ARG A 57 18.18 -6.36 8.21
C ARG A 57 17.14 -6.29 9.31
N CYS A 58 17.28 -5.29 10.18
CA CYS A 58 16.21 -4.91 11.09
C CYS A 58 15.13 -4.14 10.34
N TRP A 59 13.87 -4.48 10.58
CA TRP A 59 12.70 -3.83 10.01
C TRP A 59 11.86 -3.18 11.10
N PRO A 60 11.26 -2.01 10.85
CA PRO A 60 10.25 -1.40 11.72
C PRO A 60 9.21 -2.38 12.24
N ASP A 61 8.71 -3.28 11.38
CA ASP A 61 7.82 -4.37 11.77
C ASP A 61 8.04 -5.59 10.87
N LEU A 62 7.89 -6.77 11.48
CA LEU A 62 8.12 -8.07 10.86
C LEU A 62 7.21 -9.10 11.50
N GLY A 63 6.53 -9.89 10.68
CA GLY A 63 5.63 -10.91 11.18
C GLY A 63 5.21 -11.92 10.13
N ILE A 64 4.27 -12.76 10.52
CA ILE A 64 3.67 -13.80 9.69
C ILE A 64 2.16 -13.70 9.81
N TYR A 65 1.48 -13.60 8.67
CA TYR A 65 0.06 -13.91 8.56
C TYR A 65 -0.09 -15.43 8.64
N LEU A 66 -0.41 -15.94 9.83
CA LEU A 66 -0.54 -17.38 10.04
C LEU A 66 -1.75 -17.92 9.28
N ASP A 67 -2.87 -17.21 9.41
CA ASP A 67 -4.12 -17.50 8.72
C ASP A 67 -4.93 -16.20 8.61
N VAL A 68 -4.95 -15.60 7.43
CA VAL A 68 -5.73 -14.39 7.15
C VAL A 68 -6.53 -14.57 5.87
N ALA A 69 -7.84 -14.44 5.96
CA ALA A 69 -8.73 -14.44 4.81
C ALA A 69 -9.59 -13.19 4.80
N VAL A 70 -9.65 -12.50 3.66
CA VAL A 70 -10.37 -11.24 3.49
C VAL A 70 -11.07 -11.21 2.14
N GLN A 71 -12.33 -10.79 2.11
CA GLN A 71 -13.02 -10.54 0.84
C GLN A 71 -12.41 -9.34 0.13
N GLY A 72 -12.14 -9.45 -1.17
CA GLY A 72 -11.73 -8.29 -1.96
C GLY A 72 -12.89 -7.31 -2.10
N PHE A 73 -12.61 -6.01 -2.14
CA PHE A 73 -13.62 -4.97 -2.36
C PHE A 73 -13.24 -4.08 -3.54
N ASP A 74 -14.23 -3.76 -4.36
CA ASP A 74 -14.13 -2.69 -5.36
C ASP A 74 -14.68 -1.41 -4.75
N ILE A 75 -13.94 -0.32 -4.92
CA ILE A 75 -14.36 1.02 -4.49
C ILE A 75 -14.86 1.77 -5.72
N ASP A 76 -16.13 2.17 -5.69
CA ASP A 76 -16.75 2.92 -6.78
C ASP A 76 -16.34 4.41 -6.78
N ALA A 77 -16.83 5.16 -7.78
CA ALA A 77 -16.55 6.58 -7.93
C ALA A 77 -17.07 7.44 -6.76
N PHE A 78 -17.97 6.91 -5.93
CA PHE A 78 -18.52 7.57 -4.75
C PHE A 78 -17.86 7.09 -3.45
N GLY A 79 -16.82 6.26 -3.54
CA GLY A 79 -16.10 5.73 -2.38
C GLY A 79 -16.80 4.56 -1.68
N ARG A 80 -17.87 4.00 -2.27
CA ARG A 80 -18.56 2.85 -1.68
C ARG A 80 -17.78 1.58 -1.98
N ALA A 81 -17.42 0.86 -0.92
CA ALA A 81 -16.85 -0.47 -1.03
C ALA A 81 -17.94 -1.51 -1.33
N THR A 82 -17.74 -2.32 -2.37
CA THR A 82 -18.61 -3.43 -2.75
C THR A 82 -17.79 -4.71 -2.82
N ALA A 83 -18.29 -5.80 -2.23
CA ALA A 83 -17.56 -7.05 -2.19
C ALA A 83 -17.42 -7.64 -3.60
N THR A 84 -16.19 -7.98 -3.98
CA THR A 84 -15.86 -8.68 -5.23
C THR A 84 -16.10 -10.19 -5.07
N ARG A 85 -15.83 -10.95 -6.13
CA ARG A 85 -15.86 -12.44 -6.09
C ARG A 85 -14.52 -13.09 -5.74
N TYR A 86 -13.51 -12.29 -5.40
CA TYR A 86 -12.20 -12.80 -5.03
C TYR A 86 -11.98 -12.69 -3.53
N THR A 87 -11.34 -13.70 -2.97
CA THR A 87 -10.92 -13.72 -1.56
C THR A 87 -9.41 -13.78 -1.52
N LEU A 88 -8.79 -12.87 -0.79
CA LEU A 88 -7.40 -12.96 -0.46
C LEU A 88 -7.26 -13.95 0.70
N TYR A 89 -6.57 -15.07 0.48
CA TYR A 89 -6.31 -16.07 1.50
C TYR A 89 -4.81 -16.27 1.68
N MET A 90 -4.29 -15.81 2.82
CA MET A 90 -2.89 -15.82 3.19
C MET A 90 -2.65 -16.84 4.29
N LEU A 91 -1.83 -17.85 3.99
CA LEU A 91 -1.41 -18.88 4.93
C LEU A 91 0.11 -18.85 5.10
N ARG A 92 0.55 -18.61 6.33
CA ARG A 92 1.98 -18.51 6.71
C ARG A 92 2.76 -17.56 5.79
N VAL A 93 2.17 -16.43 5.44
CA VAL A 93 2.80 -15.42 4.58
C VAL A 93 3.62 -14.47 5.44
N PRO A 94 4.95 -14.40 5.28
CA PRO A 94 5.75 -13.41 5.98
C PRO A 94 5.51 -12.01 5.40
N TYR A 95 5.48 -11.01 6.27
CA TYR A 95 5.46 -9.60 5.87
C TYR A 95 6.60 -8.86 6.53
N LEU A 96 7.15 -7.87 5.82
CA LEU A 96 8.15 -6.94 6.32
C LEU A 96 7.74 -5.51 6.00
N CYS A 97 8.01 -4.61 6.93
CA CYS A 97 7.71 -3.19 6.80
C CYS A 97 9.02 -2.42 6.64
N GLU A 98 9.32 -1.97 5.42
CA GLU A 98 10.45 -1.09 5.12
C GLU A 98 10.26 0.30 5.72
N ARG A 99 9.02 0.77 5.74
CA ARG A 99 8.63 2.00 6.43
C ARG A 99 7.34 1.77 7.20
N GLN A 100 7.24 2.36 8.38
CA GLN A 100 6.01 2.37 9.16
C GLN A 100 5.52 3.80 9.27
N MET A 101 4.24 4.03 9.03
CA MET A 101 3.60 5.32 9.32
C MET A 101 3.68 5.57 10.84
N THR A 102 3.80 6.83 11.25
CA THR A 102 3.74 7.18 12.68
C THR A 102 2.29 7.31 13.14
N GLU A 103 2.06 7.09 14.44
CA GLU A 103 0.75 7.33 15.07
C GLU A 103 0.25 8.76 14.84
N ASP A 104 1.15 9.74 14.99
CA ASP A 104 0.84 11.17 14.79
C ASP A 104 0.38 11.46 13.36
N CYS A 105 1.03 10.87 12.37
CA CYS A 105 0.69 11.07 10.97
C CYS A 105 -0.68 10.47 10.64
N VAL A 106 -0.97 9.28 11.14
CA VAL A 106 -2.24 8.62 10.89
C VAL A 106 -3.38 9.28 11.68
N SER A 107 -3.15 9.74 12.90
CA SER A 107 -4.18 10.46 13.67
C SER A 107 -4.57 11.80 13.02
N GLN A 108 -3.61 12.50 12.39
CA GLN A 108 -3.86 13.79 11.73
C GLN A 108 -4.45 13.64 10.32
N LEU A 109 -4.00 12.65 9.54
CA LEU A 109 -4.31 12.55 8.10
C LEU A 109 -5.10 11.30 7.70
N GLY A 110 -5.32 10.37 8.63
CA GLY A 110 -5.76 9.01 8.34
C GLY A 110 -4.70 8.17 7.62
N PRO A 111 -4.89 6.85 7.48
CA PRO A 111 -3.90 5.97 6.84
C PRO A 111 -3.58 6.36 5.40
N LEU A 112 -4.61 6.69 4.61
CA LEU A 112 -4.44 7.08 3.21
C LEU A 112 -3.76 8.45 3.08
N GLY A 113 -4.16 9.45 3.88
CA GLY A 113 -3.53 10.76 3.85
C GLY A 113 -2.06 10.70 4.30
N CYS A 114 -1.76 9.90 5.32
CA CYS A 114 -0.39 9.68 5.76
C CYS A 114 0.46 8.98 4.69
N TYR A 115 -0.10 7.98 4.00
CA TYR A 115 0.55 7.35 2.85
C TYR A 115 0.92 8.38 1.77
N LEU A 116 -0.04 9.21 1.36
CA LEU A 116 0.17 10.22 0.32
C LEU A 116 1.15 11.32 0.76
N PHE A 117 1.20 11.63 2.06
CA PHE A 117 2.16 12.56 2.63
C PHE A 117 3.59 12.01 2.62
N MET A 118 3.76 10.73 3.01
CA MET A 118 5.07 10.07 3.02
C MET A 118 5.58 9.77 1.60
N PHE A 119 4.67 9.61 0.63
CA PHE A 119 4.95 9.25 -0.75
C PHE A 119 4.16 10.15 -1.71
N PRO A 120 4.52 11.44 -1.81
CA PRO A 120 3.85 12.35 -2.72
C PRO A 120 3.98 11.83 -4.14
N ARG A 121 2.85 11.72 -4.85
CA ARG A 121 2.85 11.37 -6.26
C ARG A 121 3.62 12.45 -7.00
N THR A 122 4.71 12.07 -7.68
CA THR A 122 5.30 12.96 -8.66
C THR A 122 4.24 13.20 -9.73
N PRO A 123 3.89 14.46 -10.06
CA PRO A 123 3.01 14.72 -11.18
C PRO A 123 3.63 14.05 -12.40
N MET A 124 2.92 13.11 -13.01
CA MET A 124 3.31 12.60 -14.31
C MET A 124 3.30 13.81 -15.24
N ALA A 125 4.47 14.25 -15.69
CA ALA A 125 4.55 15.34 -16.64
C ALA A 125 3.61 14.99 -17.79
N ALA A 126 2.60 15.83 -18.02
CA ALA A 126 1.71 15.64 -19.15
C ALA A 126 2.60 15.52 -20.39
N PRO A 127 2.41 14.51 -21.26
CA PRO A 127 3.10 14.51 -22.53
C PRO A 127 2.79 15.86 -23.18
N SER A 128 3.83 16.61 -23.49
CA SER A 128 3.75 17.89 -24.18
C SER A 128 3.25 17.64 -25.59
N GLY A 129 1.95 17.38 -25.70
CA GLY A 129 1.22 17.41 -26.94
C GLY A 129 1.28 18.85 -27.43
N SER A 130 2.16 19.09 -28.39
CA SER A 130 2.10 20.25 -29.27
C SER A 130 0.68 20.32 -29.83
N LEU A 131 -0.16 21.15 -29.22
CA LEU A 131 -1.37 21.65 -29.82
C LEU A 131 -0.93 22.44 -31.06
N ARG A 132 -0.90 21.77 -32.22
CA ARG A 132 -0.90 22.45 -33.51
C ARG A 132 -2.20 23.26 -33.55
N SER A 133 -2.03 24.58 -33.40
CA SER A 133 -3.08 25.57 -33.60
C SER A 133 -3.74 25.35 -34.97
N PRO A 134 -5.08 25.23 -35.07
CA PRO A 134 -5.75 25.21 -36.36
C PRO A 134 -5.69 26.62 -36.97
N SER A 135 -5.02 26.75 -38.11
CA SER A 135 -5.00 27.98 -38.89
C SER A 135 -6.42 28.34 -39.35
N VAL A 136 -6.93 29.47 -38.85
CA VAL A 136 -8.17 30.09 -39.31
C VAL A 136 -7.95 30.58 -40.75
N HIS A 137 -8.62 29.95 -41.71
CA HIS A 137 -8.78 30.49 -43.06
C HIS A 137 -10.04 31.38 -43.05
N THR A 138 -9.85 32.69 -43.18
CA THR A 138 -10.91 33.67 -43.36
C THR A 138 -11.37 33.65 -44.83
N PRO A 139 -12.65 33.44 -45.15
CA PRO A 139 -13.15 33.70 -46.49
C PRO A 139 -13.47 35.20 -46.67
N MET A 140 -12.92 35.78 -47.74
CA MET A 140 -13.21 37.12 -48.26
C MET A 140 -14.57 37.06 -48.98
N MET A 141 -15.57 37.82 -48.54
CA MET A 141 -16.83 38.01 -49.25
C MET A 141 -16.80 39.37 -49.96
N LEU A 142 -17.08 39.34 -51.27
CA LEU A 142 -17.52 40.48 -52.08
C LEU A 142 -19.02 40.69 -51.89
#